data_AF-A0A5S5DV07-F1
#
_entry.id   AF-A0A5S5DV07-F1
#
_cell.length_a   1.000
_cell.length_b   1.000
_cell.length_c   1.000
_cell.angle_alpha   90.00
_cell.angle_beta   90.00
_cell.angle_gamma   90.00
#
_symmetry.space_group_name_H-M   'P 1'
#
loop_
_entity.id
_entity.type
_entity.pdbx_description
1 polymer ?
#
loop_
_entity_poly.entity_id
_entity_poly.type
_entity_poly.pdbx_seq_one_letter_code
_entity_poly.pdbx_strand_id
1 'polypeptide(L)'
;MKKLLFYISLFISAFAFSQSSIVKVEVDTTNIRIGEQFQYKMSVDETENVIIPKLENLNGLEVIDSLKIDTINNKLIRKYILTGFDSGAFYIPQQQVFIKNQAFLTDSLLINVTTVPVDTTKIKKFPIKGIKGEPYQFDDFKTILFWVLGILLFVGTVLYFALKRTQNNEVRTAEPLLAPYQEALRGLKLLDEKLLWQNNKIKQYYSELTDVIRHYIERELHVPAQETTTNGLIETLSDFNDTKSINTNKETIKKLELLLQQADLVKFAKSKPMAHEIESDRNIAENIINNLKLNITETSPEIKNIQPVIIVEKPTVKKPTVIIRVLLILLILVIVGLISYGLSKAVTLSNSLKQPITNVK
;
A
#
# COMPACT_ATOMS: atom_id res chain seq x y z
N MET A 1 86.94 -21.70 80.74
CA MET A 1 87.18 -21.50 79.29
C MET A 1 85.96 -21.81 78.42
N LYS A 2 85.29 -22.98 78.57
CA LYS A 2 84.11 -23.35 77.75
C LYS A 2 82.92 -22.37 77.80
N LYS A 3 82.61 -21.81 78.98
CA LYS A 3 81.51 -20.82 79.13
C LYS A 3 81.82 -19.49 78.44
N LEU A 4 83.09 -19.08 78.39
CA LEU A 4 83.52 -17.84 77.73
C LEU A 4 83.35 -17.94 76.20
N LEU A 5 83.72 -19.09 75.61
CA LEU A 5 83.54 -19.37 74.18
C LEU A 5 82.06 -19.35 73.75
N PHE A 6 81.15 -19.80 74.61
CA PHE A 6 79.71 -19.77 74.34
C PHE A 6 79.16 -18.34 74.26
N TYR A 7 79.55 -17.46 75.20
CA TYR A 7 79.13 -16.06 75.17
C TYR A 7 79.73 -15.30 73.97
N ILE A 8 80.96 -15.63 73.56
CA ILE A 8 81.57 -15.06 72.35
C ILE A 8 80.81 -15.52 71.08
N SER A 9 80.41 -16.79 71.00
CA SER A 9 79.61 -17.30 69.89
C SER A 9 78.25 -16.62 69.79
N LEU A 10 77.59 -16.36 70.92
CA LEU A 10 76.28 -15.69 70.96
C LEU A 10 76.39 -14.21 70.57
N PHE A 11 77.49 -13.55 70.92
CA PHE A 11 77.77 -12.17 70.54
C PHE A 11 78.08 -12.06 69.03
N ILE A 12 78.80 -13.03 68.45
CA ILE A 12 79.07 -13.07 67.00
C ILE A 12 77.79 -13.30 66.18
N SER A 13 76.83 -14.09 66.68
CA SER A 13 75.55 -14.26 65.98
C SER A 13 74.67 -13.00 65.97
N ALA A 14 74.89 -12.05 66.89
CA ALA A 14 74.15 -10.79 66.93
C ALA A 14 74.64 -9.77 65.88
N PHE A 15 75.84 -9.97 65.30
CA PHE A 15 76.41 -9.14 64.23
C PHE A 15 76.17 -9.70 62.83
N ALA A 16 75.25 -10.66 62.67
CA ALA A 16 74.72 -11.01 61.37
C ALA A 16 73.85 -9.84 60.85
N PHE A 17 74.53 -8.78 60.39
CA PHE A 17 73.91 -7.68 59.68
C PHE A 17 73.19 -8.23 58.45
N SER A 18 71.90 -7.91 58.35
CA SER A 18 71.08 -8.12 57.16
C SER A 18 71.83 -7.57 55.94
N GLN A 19 72.09 -8.42 54.95
CA GLN A 19 72.59 -7.95 53.65
C GLN A 19 71.49 -7.09 53.03
N SER A 20 71.65 -5.77 53.04
CA SER A 20 70.81 -4.88 52.25
C SER A 20 71.17 -5.12 50.79
N SER A 21 70.27 -5.77 50.04
CA SER A 21 70.48 -5.95 48.61
C SER A 21 70.50 -4.57 47.94
N ILE A 22 71.54 -4.31 47.13
CA ILE A 22 71.70 -3.05 46.40
C ILE A 22 70.53 -2.85 45.42
N VAL A 23 69.94 -3.95 44.95
CA VAL A 23 68.70 -3.95 44.18
C VAL A 23 67.61 -4.65 44.99
N LYS A 24 66.48 -3.99 45.16
CA LYS A 24 65.31 -4.51 45.86
C LYS A 24 64.09 -4.46 44.95
N VAL A 25 63.27 -5.50 45.02
CA VAL A 25 62.03 -5.57 44.27
C VAL A 25 60.86 -5.78 45.23
N GLU A 26 59.77 -5.05 45.00
CA GLU A 26 58.55 -5.09 45.80
C GLU A 26 57.34 -5.15 44.87
N VAL A 27 56.31 -5.90 45.26
CA VAL A 27 54.99 -5.88 44.64
C VAL A 27 53.96 -5.46 45.68
N ASP A 28 52.92 -4.77 45.24
CA ASP A 28 51.80 -4.35 46.08
C ASP A 28 50.91 -5.52 46.52
N THR A 29 50.67 -6.49 45.63
CA THR A 29 49.95 -7.73 45.93
C THR A 29 50.56 -8.92 45.20
N THR A 30 50.53 -10.08 45.85
CA THR A 30 50.90 -11.38 45.26
C THR A 30 49.69 -12.18 44.79
N ASN A 31 48.47 -11.74 45.09
CA ASN A 31 47.23 -12.37 44.65
C ASN A 31 46.39 -11.34 43.90
N ILE A 32 46.10 -11.64 42.64
CA ILE A 32 45.26 -10.79 41.77
C ILE A 32 44.13 -11.61 41.16
N ARG A 33 43.10 -10.95 40.68
CA ARG A 33 42.10 -11.56 39.79
C ARG A 33 42.56 -11.49 38.34
N ILE A 34 42.02 -12.36 37.49
CA ILE A 34 42.25 -12.25 36.04
C ILE A 34 41.91 -10.83 35.56
N GLY A 35 42.86 -10.19 34.86
CA GLY A 35 42.76 -8.84 34.32
C GLY A 35 42.91 -7.71 35.36
N GLU A 36 43.13 -8.04 36.64
CA GLU A 36 43.46 -7.05 37.66
C GLU A 36 44.92 -6.61 37.50
N GLN A 37 45.18 -5.33 37.73
CA GLN A 37 46.50 -4.73 37.57
C GLN A 37 47.19 -4.63 38.93
N PHE A 38 48.50 -4.86 38.96
CA PHE A 38 49.31 -4.73 40.17
C PHE A 38 50.64 -4.05 39.85
N GLN A 39 51.24 -3.41 40.85
CA GLN A 39 52.43 -2.59 40.68
C GLN A 39 53.69 -3.35 41.11
N TYR A 40 54.60 -3.52 40.16
CA TYR A 40 55.95 -4.02 40.40
C TYR A 40 56.94 -2.85 40.52
N LYS A 41 57.61 -2.74 41.67
CA LYS A 41 58.54 -1.67 41.99
C LYS A 41 59.95 -2.24 42.14
N MET A 42 60.86 -1.75 41.31
CA MET A 42 62.30 -2.01 41.42
C MET A 42 62.98 -0.78 42.01
N SER A 43 63.74 -0.96 43.09
CA SER A 43 64.51 0.08 43.78
C SER A 43 65.99 -0.27 43.74
N VAL A 44 66.83 0.68 43.35
CA VAL A 44 68.29 0.52 43.29
C VAL A 44 68.93 1.57 44.18
N ASP A 45 69.77 1.13 45.11
CA ASP A 45 70.42 1.98 46.13
C ASP A 45 71.68 2.70 45.59
N GLU A 46 71.70 3.03 44.29
CA GLU A 46 72.76 3.76 43.58
C GLU A 46 72.12 4.60 42.46
N THR A 47 72.69 5.77 42.16
CA THR A 47 72.18 6.70 41.13
C THR A 47 73.12 6.85 39.93
N GLU A 48 74.41 6.55 40.10
CA GLU A 48 75.43 6.71 39.06
C GLU A 48 75.60 5.44 38.23
N ASN A 49 75.58 5.58 36.91
CA ASN A 49 75.87 4.51 35.94
C ASN A 49 75.06 3.22 36.21
N VAL A 50 73.74 3.39 36.35
CA VAL A 50 72.77 2.30 36.56
C VAL A 50 71.99 2.06 35.27
N ILE A 51 72.01 0.81 34.78
CA ILE A 51 71.25 0.37 33.61
C ILE A 51 70.21 -0.64 34.10
N ILE A 52 68.94 -0.20 34.13
CA ILE A 52 67.79 -1.04 34.48
C ILE A 52 67.25 -1.71 33.21
N PRO A 53 67.12 -3.04 33.17
CA PRO A 53 66.62 -3.76 31.99
C PRO A 53 65.16 -3.38 31.72
N LYS A 54 64.74 -3.51 30.46
CA LYS A 54 63.32 -3.49 30.14
C LYS A 54 62.70 -4.83 30.52
N LEU A 55 61.56 -4.77 31.19
CA LEU A 55 60.79 -5.95 31.54
C LEU A 55 59.97 -6.32 30.30
N GLU A 56 60.39 -7.35 29.57
CA GLU A 56 59.75 -7.81 28.34
C GLU A 56 59.64 -9.34 28.38
N ASN A 57 58.63 -9.91 27.70
CA ASN A 57 58.43 -11.36 27.56
C ASN A 57 58.32 -12.14 28.89
N LEU A 58 57.48 -11.65 29.80
CA LEU A 58 57.10 -12.43 30.99
C LEU A 58 56.15 -13.58 30.58
N ASN A 59 56.30 -14.74 31.22
CA ASN A 59 55.48 -15.90 30.90
C ASN A 59 54.16 -15.87 31.69
N GLY A 60 53.07 -15.49 31.03
CA GLY A 60 51.72 -15.39 31.62
C GLY A 60 51.40 -14.09 32.36
N LEU A 61 52.36 -13.17 32.43
CA LEU A 61 52.16 -11.79 32.91
C LEU A 61 52.45 -10.81 31.77
N GLU A 62 51.75 -9.69 31.72
CA GLU A 62 51.93 -8.66 30.70
C GLU A 62 52.23 -7.30 31.34
N VAL A 63 53.14 -6.54 30.71
CA VAL A 63 53.47 -5.17 31.10
C VAL A 63 52.54 -4.23 30.37
N ILE A 64 51.65 -3.58 31.11
CA ILE A 64 50.70 -2.59 30.57
C ILE A 64 51.38 -1.24 30.40
N ASP A 65 52.13 -0.82 31.43
CA ASP A 65 52.81 0.47 31.43
C ASP A 65 54.10 0.42 32.25
N SER A 66 55.06 1.27 31.87
CA SER A 66 56.29 1.47 32.61
C SER A 66 56.45 2.95 32.93
N LEU A 67 56.39 3.28 34.22
CA LEU A 67 56.56 4.64 34.70
C LEU A 67 58.04 5.05 34.53
N LYS A 68 58.26 6.35 34.33
CA LYS A 68 59.61 6.93 34.24
C LYS A 68 60.39 6.65 35.53
N ILE A 69 61.71 6.49 35.39
CA ILE A 69 62.61 6.32 36.53
C ILE A 69 62.59 7.60 37.37
N ASP A 70 62.39 7.44 38.66
CA ASP A 70 62.37 8.53 39.65
C ASP A 70 63.52 8.37 40.65
N THR A 71 64.02 9.47 41.20
CA THR A 71 65.14 9.48 42.15
C THR A 71 64.65 9.99 43.50
N ILE A 72 64.59 9.09 44.50
CA ILE A 72 64.14 9.43 45.85
C ILE A 72 65.20 8.97 46.85
N ASN A 73 65.68 9.88 47.71
CA ASN A 73 66.66 9.58 48.78
C ASN A 73 67.91 8.83 48.28
N ASN A 74 68.50 9.28 47.17
CA ASN A 74 69.65 8.66 46.53
C ASN A 74 69.43 7.20 46.05
N LYS A 75 68.16 6.84 45.80
CA LYS A 75 67.75 5.56 45.21
C LYS A 75 67.00 5.81 43.90
N LEU A 76 67.30 5.00 42.89
CA LEU A 76 66.51 4.98 41.65
C LEU A 76 65.33 4.03 41.82
N ILE A 77 64.13 4.51 41.49
CA ILE A 77 62.89 3.77 41.58
C ILE A 77 62.27 3.68 40.20
N ARG A 78 61.96 2.45 39.77
CA ARG A 78 61.20 2.20 38.54
C ARG A 78 59.98 1.35 38.86
N LYS A 79 58.82 1.82 38.41
CA LYS A 79 57.53 1.16 38.63
C LYS A 79 56.97 0.66 37.30
N TYR A 80 56.42 -0.55 37.33
CA TYR A 80 55.78 -1.20 36.21
C TYR A 80 54.38 -1.60 36.64
N ILE A 81 53.42 -1.44 35.73
CA ILE A 81 52.05 -1.92 35.89
C ILE A 81 51.95 -3.23 35.13
N LEU A 82 51.68 -4.30 35.86
CA LEU A 82 51.58 -5.66 35.35
C LEU A 82 50.14 -6.18 35.48
N THR A 83 49.76 -7.13 34.62
CA THR A 83 48.51 -7.90 34.78
C THR A 83 48.69 -9.35 34.31
N GLY A 84 47.74 -10.22 34.64
CA GLY A 84 47.66 -11.58 34.13
C GLY A 84 46.27 -11.85 33.55
N PHE A 85 46.21 -12.38 32.33
CA PHE A 85 44.96 -12.71 31.64
C PHE A 85 44.54 -14.18 31.81
N ASP A 86 45.45 -15.03 32.28
CA ASP A 86 45.20 -16.43 32.55
C ASP A 86 45.22 -16.72 34.06
N SER A 87 44.42 -17.69 34.51
CA SER A 87 44.50 -18.16 35.90
C SER A 87 45.70 -19.07 36.10
N GLY A 88 46.42 -18.88 37.19
CA GLY A 88 47.58 -19.72 37.52
C GLY A 88 48.58 -19.01 38.42
N ALA A 89 49.65 -19.73 38.75
CA ALA A 89 50.79 -19.17 39.46
C ALA A 89 51.90 -18.84 38.45
N PHE A 90 52.23 -17.57 38.31
CA PHE A 90 53.23 -17.07 37.37
C PHE A 90 54.41 -16.45 38.11
N TYR A 91 55.60 -16.63 37.56
CA TYR A 91 56.82 -16.05 38.13
C TYR A 91 57.24 -14.82 37.34
N ILE A 92 57.59 -13.76 38.06
CA ILE A 92 58.44 -12.70 37.55
C ILE A 92 59.88 -13.21 37.69
N PRO A 93 60.59 -13.48 36.58
CA PRO A 93 61.94 -14.02 36.62
C PRO A 93 62.92 -12.96 37.15
N GLN A 94 64.08 -13.42 37.61
CA GLN A 94 65.14 -12.54 38.10
C GLN A 94 65.60 -11.59 36.98
N GLN A 95 65.69 -10.31 37.30
CA GLN A 95 66.11 -9.26 36.36
C GLN A 95 67.57 -8.89 36.64
N GLN A 96 68.34 -8.66 35.58
CA GLN A 96 69.74 -8.29 35.69
C GLN A 96 69.90 -6.77 35.57
N VAL A 97 70.31 -6.12 36.66
CA VAL A 97 70.59 -4.68 36.73
C VAL A 97 72.11 -4.48 36.71
N PHE A 98 72.60 -3.59 35.86
CA PHE A 98 74.02 -3.24 35.84
C PHE A 98 74.24 -1.95 36.64
N ILE A 99 75.15 -1.99 37.60
CA ILE A 99 75.54 -0.86 38.44
C ILE A 99 77.06 -0.77 38.38
N LYS A 100 77.60 0.37 37.91
CA LYS A 100 79.07 0.58 37.81
C LYS A 100 79.78 -0.58 37.12
N ASN A 101 79.19 -1.10 36.04
CA ASN A 101 79.68 -2.21 35.22
C ASN A 101 79.68 -3.60 35.90
N GLN A 102 79.01 -3.75 37.06
CA GLN A 102 78.78 -5.02 37.73
C GLN A 102 77.29 -5.42 37.64
N ALA A 103 77.02 -6.71 37.39
CA ALA A 103 75.68 -7.24 37.30
C ALA A 103 75.14 -7.67 38.68
N PHE A 104 73.93 -7.21 39.00
CA PHE A 104 73.16 -7.61 40.17
C PHE A 104 71.84 -8.22 39.73
N LEU A 105 71.45 -9.34 40.35
CA LEU A 105 70.20 -10.03 40.06
C LEU A 105 69.15 -9.65 41.09
N THR A 106 67.90 -9.50 40.65
CA THR A 106 66.76 -9.35 41.55
C THR A 106 66.24 -10.70 42.03
N ASP A 107 65.43 -10.67 43.08
CA ASP A 107 64.65 -11.84 43.49
C ASP A 107 63.58 -12.19 42.44
N SER A 108 63.22 -13.47 42.36
CA SER A 108 62.06 -13.92 41.60
C SER A 108 60.82 -13.86 42.48
N LEU A 109 59.71 -13.35 41.93
CA LEU A 109 58.46 -13.19 42.67
C LEU A 109 57.36 -14.05 42.05
N LEU A 110 56.62 -14.77 42.89
CA LEU A 110 55.46 -15.55 42.49
C LEU A 110 54.18 -14.72 42.64
N ILE A 111 53.41 -14.65 41.57
CA ILE A 111 52.12 -13.96 41.49
C ILE A 111 51.04 -15.00 41.19
N ASN A 112 49.99 -15.01 41.99
CA ASN A 112 48.87 -15.92 41.87
C ASN A 112 47.67 -15.20 41.26
N VAL A 113 47.25 -15.64 40.09
CA VAL A 113 46.11 -15.09 39.34
C VAL A 113 44.91 -16.00 39.53
N THR A 114 43.92 -15.48 40.25
CA THR A 114 42.72 -16.20 40.63
C THR A 114 41.53 -15.83 39.75
N THR A 115 40.69 -16.80 39.44
CA THR A 115 39.39 -16.55 38.80
C THR A 115 38.41 -15.96 39.79
N VAL A 116 37.47 -15.14 39.32
CA VAL A 116 36.31 -14.74 40.14
C VAL A 116 35.36 -15.95 40.26
N PRO A 117 35.00 -16.39 41.49
CA PRO A 117 34.06 -17.49 41.66
C PRO A 117 32.68 -17.07 41.14
N VAL A 118 32.22 -17.70 40.06
CA VAL A 118 30.86 -17.51 39.56
C VAL A 118 29.95 -18.52 40.28
N ASP A 119 29.02 -18.02 41.08
CA ASP A 119 28.02 -18.86 41.76
C ASP A 119 27.03 -19.40 40.74
N THR A 120 27.30 -20.61 40.26
CA THR A 120 26.48 -21.28 39.24
C THR A 120 25.10 -21.71 39.76
N THR A 121 24.86 -21.69 41.08
CA THR A 121 23.55 -22.05 41.67
C THR A 121 22.52 -20.94 41.53
N LYS A 122 22.96 -19.67 41.42
CA LYS A 122 22.09 -18.50 41.23
C LYS A 122 21.87 -18.13 39.76
N ILE A 123 22.52 -18.82 38.83
CA ILE A 123 22.33 -18.58 37.40
C ILE A 123 20.97 -19.14 37.00
N LYS A 124 20.00 -18.25 36.78
CA LYS A 124 18.68 -18.61 36.23
C LYS A 124 18.90 -19.24 34.85
N LYS A 125 18.75 -20.56 34.77
CA LYS A 125 18.83 -21.29 33.50
C LYS A 125 17.61 -20.91 32.66
N PHE A 126 17.83 -20.10 31.64
CA PHE A 126 16.78 -19.77 30.68
C PHE A 126 16.65 -20.89 29.65
N PRO A 127 15.43 -21.22 29.20
CA PRO A 127 15.24 -22.11 28.07
C PRO A 127 15.93 -21.54 26.82
N ILE A 128 16.30 -22.42 25.89
CA ILE A 128 16.88 -22.04 24.61
C ILE A 128 15.93 -21.05 23.94
N LYS A 129 16.41 -19.82 23.70
CA LYS A 129 15.61 -18.80 23.00
C LYS A 129 15.30 -19.32 21.60
N GLY A 130 14.03 -19.23 21.21
CA GLY A 130 13.62 -19.55 19.85
C GLY A 130 14.31 -18.66 18.81
N ILE A 131 14.30 -19.12 17.57
CA ILE A 131 14.82 -18.34 16.44
C ILE A 131 13.98 -17.06 16.32
N LYS A 132 14.64 -15.91 16.43
CA LYS A 132 13.98 -14.61 16.23
C LYS A 132 13.85 -14.38 14.73
N GLY A 133 12.62 -14.32 14.24
CA GLY A 133 12.34 -13.98 12.85
C GLY A 133 12.86 -12.58 12.52
N GLU A 134 13.38 -12.43 11.31
CA GLU A 134 13.80 -11.14 10.78
C GLU A 134 12.59 -10.23 10.50
N PRO A 135 12.75 -8.90 10.61
CA PRO A 135 11.70 -7.97 10.25
C PRO A 135 11.46 -8.00 8.74
N TYR A 136 10.19 -7.99 8.33
CA TYR A 136 9.81 -7.95 6.91
C TYR A 136 10.41 -6.72 6.21
N GLN A 137 10.98 -6.96 5.03
CA GLN A 137 11.53 -5.94 4.16
C GLN A 137 10.62 -5.73 2.94
N PHE A 138 10.75 -4.57 2.28
CA PHE A 138 10.00 -4.28 1.05
C PHE A 138 10.21 -5.34 -0.04
N ASP A 139 11.38 -5.99 -0.05
CA ASP A 139 11.72 -7.05 -0.99
C ASP A 139 10.83 -8.29 -0.85
N ASP A 140 10.37 -8.62 0.36
CA ASP A 140 9.48 -9.76 0.61
C ASP A 140 8.12 -9.59 -0.08
N PHE A 141 7.72 -8.34 -0.33
CA PHE A 141 6.44 -8.01 -0.97
C PHE A 141 6.53 -7.86 -2.48
N LYS A 142 7.74 -7.86 -3.08
CA LYS A 142 7.92 -7.71 -4.54
C LYS A 142 7.14 -8.78 -5.31
N THR A 143 7.22 -10.03 -4.88
CA THR A 143 6.49 -11.14 -5.52
C THR A 143 4.97 -10.93 -5.46
N ILE A 144 4.44 -10.53 -4.30
CA ILE A 144 3.01 -10.22 -4.15
C ILE A 144 2.62 -9.03 -5.05
N LEU A 145 3.46 -8.00 -5.13
CA LEU A 145 3.22 -6.82 -5.96
C LEU A 145 3.13 -7.19 -7.45
N PHE A 146 4.02 -8.06 -7.95
CA PHE A 146 3.97 -8.56 -9.33
C PHE A 146 2.71 -9.38 -9.60
N TRP A 147 2.27 -10.21 -8.66
CA TRP A 147 1.00 -10.95 -8.77
C TRP A 147 -0.21 -10.01 -8.83
N VAL A 148 -0.25 -9.00 -7.96
CA VAL A 148 -1.33 -7.99 -7.97
C VAL A 148 -1.34 -7.22 -9.29
N LEU A 149 -0.17 -6.80 -9.78
CA LEU A 149 -0.05 -6.09 -11.05
C LEU A 149 -0.46 -6.97 -12.24
N GLY A 150 -0.11 -8.26 -12.21
CA GLY A 150 -0.53 -9.25 -13.20
C GLY A 150 -2.04 -9.45 -13.24
N ILE A 151 -2.70 -9.60 -12.08
CA ILE A 151 -4.16 -9.67 -11.98
C ILE A 151 -4.79 -8.38 -12.51
N LEU A 152 -4.26 -7.22 -12.13
CA LEU A 152 -4.81 -5.93 -12.55
C LEU A 152 -4.74 -5.77 -14.07
N LEU A 153 -3.62 -6.15 -14.68
CA LEU A 153 -3.43 -6.10 -16.13
C LEU A 153 -4.35 -7.08 -16.84
N PHE A 154 -4.47 -8.32 -16.34
CA PHE A 154 -5.40 -9.31 -16.89
C PHE A 154 -6.84 -8.83 -16.87
N VAL A 155 -7.30 -8.30 -15.74
CA VAL A 155 -8.66 -7.75 -15.58
C VAL A 155 -8.84 -6.55 -16.50
N GLY A 156 -7.87 -5.63 -16.56
CA GLY A 156 -7.88 -4.49 -17.46
C GLY A 156 -8.01 -4.90 -18.93
N THR A 157 -7.27 -5.93 -19.37
CA THR A 157 -7.36 -6.47 -20.73
C THR A 157 -8.72 -7.11 -21.00
N VAL A 158 -9.23 -7.94 -20.09
CA VAL A 158 -10.56 -8.58 -20.25
C VAL A 158 -11.67 -7.52 -20.31
N LEU A 159 -11.60 -6.50 -19.46
CA LEU A 159 -12.59 -5.43 -19.39
C LEU A 159 -12.51 -4.51 -20.62
N TYR A 160 -11.30 -4.18 -21.07
CA TYR A 160 -11.06 -3.45 -22.33
C TYR A 160 -11.65 -4.21 -23.53
N PHE A 161 -11.38 -5.51 -23.66
CA PHE A 161 -11.92 -6.32 -24.75
C PHE A 161 -13.44 -6.51 -24.64
N ALA A 162 -14.00 -6.66 -23.44
CA ALA A 162 -15.45 -6.77 -23.24
C ALA A 162 -16.18 -5.47 -23.61
N LEU A 163 -15.62 -4.31 -23.24
CA LEU A 163 -16.14 -2.99 -23.62
C LEU A 163 -16.00 -2.75 -25.13
N LYS A 164 -14.83 -3.07 -25.70
CA LYS A 164 -14.57 -2.93 -27.15
C LYS A 164 -15.46 -3.85 -27.98
N ARG A 165 -15.73 -5.07 -27.53
CA ARG A 165 -16.62 -6.03 -28.20
C ARG A 165 -18.09 -5.58 -28.17
N THR A 166 -18.47 -4.74 -27.22
CA THR A 166 -19.82 -4.15 -27.17
C THR A 166 -19.98 -3.01 -28.20
N GLN A 167 -18.90 -2.35 -28.61
CA GLN A 167 -18.95 -1.30 -29.63
C GLN A 167 -18.92 -1.85 -31.07
N ASN A 168 -18.31 -3.01 -31.30
CA ASN A 168 -18.09 -3.53 -32.68
C ASN A 168 -19.15 -4.53 -33.18
N ASN A 169 -20.20 -4.80 -32.42
CA ASN A 169 -21.28 -5.68 -32.88
C ASN A 169 -22.50 -4.84 -33.26
N GLU A 170 -22.37 -4.05 -34.33
CA GLU A 170 -23.53 -3.61 -35.11
C GLU A 170 -24.09 -4.84 -35.83
N VAL A 171 -24.95 -5.59 -35.14
CA VAL A 171 -25.81 -6.56 -35.82
C VAL A 171 -26.82 -5.74 -36.60
N ARG A 172 -26.57 -5.59 -37.90
CA ARG A 172 -27.48 -4.97 -38.86
C ARG A 172 -28.66 -5.91 -39.10
N THR A 173 -29.58 -5.95 -38.15
CA THR A 173 -30.92 -6.47 -38.42
C THR A 173 -31.70 -5.37 -39.13
N ALA A 174 -31.92 -5.58 -40.43
CA ALA A 174 -32.81 -4.77 -41.22
C ALA A 174 -34.24 -5.04 -40.76
N GLU A 175 -34.75 -4.22 -39.83
CA GLU A 175 -36.20 -4.14 -39.66
C GLU A 175 -36.77 -3.36 -40.86
N PRO A 176 -37.80 -3.87 -41.54
CA PRO A 176 -38.45 -3.13 -42.61
C PRO A 176 -39.01 -1.81 -42.05
N LEU A 177 -38.80 -0.71 -42.77
CA LEU A 177 -39.41 0.57 -42.43
C LEU A 177 -40.92 0.36 -42.32
N LEU A 178 -41.46 0.51 -41.10
CA LEU A 178 -42.90 0.40 -40.87
C LEU A 178 -43.60 1.46 -41.73
N ALA A 179 -44.74 1.09 -42.31
CA ALA A 179 -45.58 2.04 -43.03
C ALA A 179 -45.92 3.23 -42.10
N PRO A 180 -46.00 4.48 -42.59
CA PRO A 180 -46.20 5.67 -41.75
C PRO A 180 -47.36 5.53 -40.75
N TYR A 181 -48.47 4.97 -41.22
CA TYR A 181 -49.64 4.67 -40.39
C TYR A 181 -49.34 3.68 -39.25
N GLN A 182 -48.61 2.58 -39.53
CA GLN A 182 -48.26 1.57 -38.53
C GLN A 182 -47.24 2.11 -37.52
N GLU A 183 -46.30 2.93 -37.97
CA GLU A 183 -45.34 3.61 -37.11
C GLU A 183 -46.05 4.57 -36.13
N ALA A 184 -46.98 5.37 -36.63
CA ALA A 184 -47.73 6.32 -35.80
C ALA A 184 -48.56 5.62 -34.72
N LEU A 185 -49.26 4.53 -35.06
CA LEU A 185 -50.02 3.71 -34.09
C LEU A 185 -49.09 3.07 -33.04
N ARG A 186 -47.94 2.56 -33.47
CA ARG A 186 -46.92 2.04 -32.54
C ARG A 186 -46.38 3.13 -31.63
N GLY A 187 -46.16 4.33 -32.17
CA GLY A 187 -45.74 5.52 -31.41
C GLY A 187 -46.74 5.91 -30.33
N LEU A 188 -48.04 5.96 -30.66
CA LEU A 188 -49.10 6.20 -29.68
C LEU A 188 -49.14 5.12 -28.60
N LYS A 189 -49.04 3.84 -28.97
CA LYS A 189 -49.02 2.74 -27.99
C LYS A 189 -47.82 2.82 -27.05
N LEU A 190 -46.63 3.14 -27.57
CA LEU A 190 -45.43 3.33 -26.75
C LEU A 190 -45.57 4.54 -25.82
N LEU A 191 -46.24 5.60 -26.27
CA LEU A 191 -46.54 6.77 -25.43
C LEU A 191 -47.45 6.39 -24.25
N ASP A 192 -48.48 5.57 -24.50
CA ASP A 192 -49.39 5.05 -23.47
C ASP A 192 -48.64 4.17 -22.45
N GLU A 193 -47.74 3.29 -22.90
CA GLU A 193 -46.93 2.41 -22.04
C GLU A 193 -45.95 3.17 -21.12
N LYS A 194 -45.49 4.36 -21.51
CA LYS A 194 -44.58 5.20 -20.70
C LYS A 194 -45.26 5.81 -19.48
N LEU A 195 -46.60 5.84 -19.43
CA LEU A 195 -47.40 6.39 -18.33
C LEU A 195 -46.92 7.79 -17.87
N LEU A 196 -46.58 8.67 -18.83
CA LEU A 196 -45.91 9.94 -18.54
C LEU A 196 -46.79 10.91 -17.75
N TRP A 197 -48.06 11.07 -18.14
CA TRP A 197 -48.96 12.02 -17.49
C TRP A 197 -49.40 11.53 -16.11
N GLN A 198 -49.51 10.21 -15.89
CA GLN A 198 -49.75 9.62 -14.56
C GLN A 198 -48.56 9.87 -13.61
N ASN A 199 -47.34 9.99 -14.14
CA ASN A 199 -46.13 10.31 -13.39
C ASN A 199 -45.86 11.84 -13.30
N ASN A 200 -46.90 12.68 -13.41
CA ASN A 200 -46.80 14.15 -13.40
C ASN A 200 -45.91 14.76 -14.50
N LYS A 201 -45.59 14.02 -15.57
CA LYS A 201 -44.80 14.50 -16.72
C LYS A 201 -45.69 14.92 -17.89
N ILE A 202 -46.72 15.72 -17.61
CA ILE A 202 -47.74 16.14 -18.59
C ILE A 202 -47.12 16.89 -19.78
N LYS A 203 -46.15 17.78 -19.54
CA LYS A 203 -45.45 18.49 -20.62
C LYS A 203 -44.75 17.53 -21.59
N GLN A 204 -44.05 16.53 -21.07
CA GLN A 204 -43.34 15.56 -21.88
C GLN A 204 -44.31 14.70 -22.69
N TYR A 205 -45.45 14.32 -22.09
CA TYR A 205 -46.51 13.60 -22.79
C TYR A 205 -47.02 14.36 -24.02
N TYR A 206 -47.37 15.64 -23.87
CA TYR A 206 -47.85 16.45 -25.00
C TYR A 206 -46.77 16.74 -26.05
N SER A 207 -45.50 16.86 -25.65
CA SER A 207 -44.39 16.94 -26.61
C SER A 207 -44.34 15.68 -27.49
N GLU A 208 -44.26 14.50 -26.86
CA GLU A 208 -44.19 13.23 -27.59
C GLU A 208 -45.46 12.94 -28.40
N LEU A 209 -46.65 13.31 -27.90
CA LEU A 209 -47.91 13.18 -28.63
C LEU A 209 -47.90 14.01 -29.92
N THR A 210 -47.49 15.28 -29.85
CA THR A 210 -47.43 16.13 -31.04
C THR A 210 -46.34 15.70 -32.00
N ASP A 211 -45.24 15.15 -31.50
CA ASP A 211 -44.15 14.64 -32.34
C ASP A 211 -44.64 13.44 -33.18
N VAL A 212 -45.36 12.49 -32.57
CA VAL A 212 -45.94 11.34 -33.29
C VAL A 212 -46.89 11.79 -34.41
N ILE A 213 -47.77 12.76 -34.13
CA ILE A 213 -48.74 13.27 -35.11
C ILE A 213 -48.05 14.04 -36.23
N ARG A 214 -47.12 14.95 -35.89
CA ARG A 214 -46.38 15.74 -36.88
C ARG A 214 -45.51 14.85 -37.75
N HIS A 215 -44.84 13.86 -37.15
CA HIS A 215 -44.05 12.87 -37.89
C HIS A 215 -44.91 12.05 -38.84
N TYR A 216 -46.11 11.63 -38.41
CA TYR A 216 -47.06 10.95 -39.30
C TYR A 216 -47.46 11.82 -40.49
N ILE A 217 -47.85 13.08 -40.25
CA ILE A 217 -48.24 14.01 -41.32
C ILE A 217 -47.08 14.24 -42.28
N GLU A 218 -45.86 14.39 -41.77
CA GLU A 218 -44.67 14.60 -42.57
C GLU A 218 -44.33 13.42 -43.47
N ARG A 219 -44.43 12.19 -42.94
CA ARG A 219 -44.17 10.98 -43.70
C ARG A 219 -45.28 10.61 -44.68
N GLU A 220 -46.54 10.81 -44.30
CA GLU A 220 -47.70 10.43 -45.12
C GLU A 220 -47.97 11.47 -46.23
N LEU A 221 -47.90 12.77 -45.89
CA LEU A 221 -48.25 13.86 -46.78
C LEU A 221 -47.04 14.59 -47.39
N HIS A 222 -45.81 14.23 -46.99
CA HIS A 222 -44.57 14.87 -47.47
C HIS A 222 -44.53 16.41 -47.23
N VAL A 223 -45.13 16.86 -46.11
CA VAL A 223 -45.13 18.25 -45.66
C VAL A 223 -44.17 18.39 -44.47
N PRO A 224 -43.31 19.43 -44.37
CA PRO A 224 -42.38 19.62 -43.26
C PRO A 224 -43.10 20.01 -41.95
N ALA A 225 -43.86 19.08 -41.37
CA ALA A 225 -44.76 19.34 -40.24
C ALA A 225 -44.02 19.60 -38.93
N GLN A 226 -42.79 19.11 -38.76
CA GLN A 226 -41.98 19.42 -37.57
C GLN A 226 -41.41 20.84 -37.60
N GLU A 227 -41.09 21.37 -38.78
CA GLU A 227 -40.48 22.68 -38.96
C GLU A 227 -41.51 23.81 -39.12
N THR A 228 -42.77 23.45 -39.39
CA THR A 228 -43.85 24.42 -39.64
C THR A 228 -44.59 24.78 -38.34
N THR A 229 -44.99 26.04 -38.20
CA THR A 229 -45.83 26.48 -37.07
C THR A 229 -47.22 25.80 -37.11
N THR A 230 -47.91 25.74 -35.96
CA THR A 230 -49.26 25.14 -35.88
C THR A 230 -50.22 25.76 -36.91
N ASN A 231 -50.27 27.09 -37.03
CA ASN A 231 -51.15 27.76 -37.99
C ASN A 231 -50.78 27.46 -39.45
N GLY A 232 -49.47 27.50 -39.78
CA GLY A 232 -49.02 27.21 -41.15
C GLY A 232 -49.27 25.75 -41.57
N LEU A 233 -49.19 24.81 -40.63
CA LEU A 233 -49.52 23.41 -40.89
C LEU A 233 -51.02 23.26 -41.21
N ILE A 234 -51.90 23.94 -40.45
CA ILE A 234 -53.35 23.90 -40.68
C ILE A 234 -53.75 24.55 -42.00
N GLU A 235 -53.09 25.65 -42.37
CA GLU A 235 -53.27 26.31 -43.67
C GLU A 235 -52.89 25.36 -44.82
N THR A 236 -51.70 24.76 -44.75
CA THR A 236 -51.21 23.79 -45.75
C THR A 236 -52.16 22.59 -45.91
N LEU A 237 -52.65 22.04 -44.79
CA LEU A 237 -53.60 20.92 -44.80
C LEU A 237 -54.97 21.33 -45.36
N SER A 238 -55.40 22.57 -45.13
CA SER A 238 -56.67 23.08 -45.67
C SER A 238 -56.59 23.22 -47.19
N ASP A 239 -55.48 23.74 -47.71
CA ASP A 239 -55.23 23.84 -49.16
C ASP A 239 -55.18 22.47 -49.83
N PHE A 240 -54.56 21.48 -49.18
CA PHE A 240 -54.51 20.10 -49.68
C PHE A 240 -55.89 19.43 -49.69
N ASN A 241 -56.74 19.75 -48.71
CA ASN A 241 -58.11 19.28 -48.66
C ASN A 241 -58.98 19.93 -49.75
N ASP A 242 -58.83 21.23 -49.98
CA ASP A 242 -59.59 21.95 -51.02
C ASP A 242 -59.19 21.52 -52.44
N THR A 243 -57.93 21.11 -52.64
CA THR A 243 -57.43 20.52 -53.90
C THR A 243 -57.72 19.01 -54.04
N LYS A 244 -58.39 18.38 -53.06
CA LYS A 244 -58.70 16.93 -52.99
C LYS A 244 -57.48 15.99 -53.02
N SER A 245 -56.30 16.52 -52.70
CA SER A 245 -55.03 15.77 -52.65
C SER A 245 -54.98 14.80 -51.46
N ILE A 246 -55.77 15.07 -50.42
CA ILE A 246 -55.94 14.23 -49.23
C ILE A 246 -57.40 13.84 -49.03
N ASN A 247 -57.61 12.63 -48.52
CA ASN A 247 -58.92 12.15 -48.09
C ASN A 247 -59.09 12.49 -46.62
N THR A 248 -59.64 13.67 -46.32
CA THR A 248 -59.94 14.09 -44.96
C THR A 248 -61.24 14.91 -44.89
N ASN A 249 -61.73 15.14 -43.68
CA ASN A 249 -62.88 16.00 -43.41
C ASN A 249 -62.38 17.33 -42.82
N LYS A 250 -63.05 18.45 -43.13
CA LYS A 250 -62.78 19.76 -42.52
C LYS A 250 -62.88 19.69 -40.98
N GLU A 251 -63.72 18.81 -40.45
CA GLU A 251 -63.79 18.53 -39.02
C GLU A 251 -62.51 17.89 -38.45
N THR A 252 -61.83 17.03 -39.20
CA THR A 252 -60.58 16.39 -38.77
C THR A 252 -59.45 17.41 -38.67
N ILE A 253 -59.35 18.33 -39.64
CA ILE A 253 -58.38 19.43 -39.61
C ILE A 253 -58.63 20.34 -38.41
N LYS A 254 -59.90 20.68 -38.14
CA LYS A 254 -60.27 21.49 -36.97
C LYS A 254 -59.93 20.78 -35.64
N LYS A 255 -60.12 19.46 -35.55
CA LYS A 255 -59.72 18.68 -34.37
C LYS A 255 -58.21 18.66 -34.18
N LEU A 256 -57.44 18.56 -35.25
CA LEU A 256 -55.97 18.65 -35.22
C LEU A 256 -55.53 20.03 -34.74
N GLU A 257 -56.13 21.11 -35.24
CA GLU A 257 -55.85 22.47 -34.80
C GLU A 257 -56.05 22.63 -33.28
N LEU A 258 -57.21 22.22 -32.77
CA LEU A 258 -57.52 22.28 -31.34
C LEU A 258 -56.54 21.48 -30.49
N LEU A 259 -56.16 20.27 -30.95
CA LEU A 259 -55.21 19.42 -30.24
C LEU A 259 -53.80 20.03 -30.20
N LEU A 260 -53.32 20.60 -31.31
CA LEU A 260 -52.02 21.25 -31.36
C LEU A 260 -51.98 22.53 -30.50
N GLN A 261 -53.06 23.32 -30.52
CA GLN A 261 -53.21 24.49 -29.66
C GLN A 261 -53.22 24.11 -28.17
N GLN A 262 -53.96 23.06 -27.80
CA GLN A 262 -53.97 22.54 -26.44
C GLN A 262 -52.57 22.07 -26.00
N ALA A 263 -51.86 21.35 -26.87
CA ALA A 263 -50.49 20.95 -26.60
C ALA A 263 -49.55 22.15 -26.40
N ASP A 264 -49.69 23.20 -27.21
CA ASP A 264 -48.91 24.43 -27.08
C ASP A 264 -49.19 25.16 -25.74
N LEU A 265 -50.45 25.21 -25.31
CA LEU A 265 -50.81 25.72 -23.98
C LEU A 265 -50.17 24.91 -22.84
N VAL A 266 -50.09 23.59 -22.97
CA VAL A 266 -49.42 22.74 -21.97
C VAL A 266 -47.90 22.96 -21.99
N LYS A 267 -47.28 23.00 -23.17
CA LYS A 267 -45.83 23.09 -23.35
C LYS A 267 -45.27 24.45 -22.90
N PHE A 268 -45.99 25.54 -23.20
CA PHE A 268 -45.51 26.91 -23.04
C PHE A 268 -46.28 27.70 -21.98
N ALA A 269 -47.60 27.56 -21.89
CA ALA A 269 -48.42 28.28 -20.90
C ALA A 269 -48.60 27.52 -19.57
N LYS A 270 -47.96 26.34 -19.41
CA LYS A 270 -48.05 25.48 -18.22
C LYS A 270 -49.49 25.09 -17.84
N SER A 271 -50.37 25.00 -18.83
CA SER A 271 -51.73 24.47 -18.64
C SER A 271 -51.67 23.03 -18.10
N LYS A 272 -52.63 22.67 -17.25
CA LYS A 272 -52.75 21.33 -16.66
C LYS A 272 -54.14 20.76 -16.98
N PRO A 273 -54.28 20.04 -18.10
CA PRO A 273 -55.53 19.42 -18.48
C PRO A 273 -55.91 18.32 -17.49
N MET A 274 -57.21 18.09 -17.33
CA MET A 274 -57.73 16.99 -16.53
C MET A 274 -57.50 15.64 -17.22
N ALA A 275 -57.49 14.55 -16.46
CA ALA A 275 -57.22 13.21 -17.00
C ALA A 275 -58.14 12.83 -18.17
N HIS A 276 -59.43 13.18 -18.11
CA HIS A 276 -60.38 12.92 -19.18
C HIS A 276 -60.10 13.73 -20.45
N GLU A 277 -59.51 14.94 -20.34
CA GLU A 277 -59.10 15.75 -21.47
C GLU A 277 -57.88 15.14 -22.15
N ILE A 278 -56.90 14.65 -21.37
CA ILE A 278 -55.69 13.97 -21.88
C ILE A 278 -56.06 12.69 -22.64
N GLU A 279 -57.00 11.91 -22.11
CA GLU A 279 -57.51 10.70 -22.75
C GLU A 279 -58.32 11.01 -24.01
N SER A 280 -59.13 12.07 -23.97
CA SER A 280 -59.82 12.59 -25.15
C SER A 280 -58.84 13.03 -26.24
N ASP A 281 -57.78 13.76 -25.88
CA ASP A 281 -56.74 14.23 -26.82
C ASP A 281 -56.00 13.06 -27.45
N ARG A 282 -55.69 12.00 -26.68
CA ARG A 282 -55.15 10.74 -27.21
C ARG A 282 -56.10 10.18 -28.27
N ASN A 283 -57.39 10.04 -27.96
CA ASN A 283 -58.36 9.47 -28.90
C ASN A 283 -58.56 10.33 -30.15
N ILE A 284 -58.48 11.65 -30.00
CA ILE A 284 -58.48 12.60 -31.12
C ILE A 284 -57.24 12.38 -32.00
N ALA A 285 -56.05 12.19 -31.41
CA ALA A 285 -54.82 11.91 -32.15
C ALA A 285 -54.93 10.62 -33.00
N GLU A 286 -55.45 9.54 -32.44
CA GLU A 286 -55.69 8.30 -33.18
C GLU A 286 -56.72 8.49 -34.30
N ASN A 287 -57.80 9.24 -34.03
CA ASN A 287 -58.82 9.56 -35.02
C ASN A 287 -58.24 10.37 -36.20
N ILE A 288 -57.35 11.33 -35.92
CA ILE A 288 -56.65 12.09 -36.96
C ILE A 288 -55.79 11.18 -37.82
N ILE A 289 -54.98 10.30 -37.22
CA ILE A 289 -54.15 9.34 -37.96
C ILE A 289 -55.00 8.39 -38.83
N ASN A 290 -56.18 8.02 -38.38
CA ASN A 290 -57.09 7.15 -39.15
C ASN A 290 -57.73 7.85 -40.36
N ASN A 291 -57.99 9.16 -40.24
CA ASN A 291 -58.79 9.94 -41.20
C ASN A 291 -57.99 10.96 -42.01
N LEU A 292 -56.67 10.99 -41.88
CA LEU A 292 -55.77 11.87 -42.61
C LEU A 292 -54.87 11.02 -43.49
N LYS A 293 -55.38 10.66 -44.68
CA LYS A 293 -54.68 9.80 -45.64
C LYS A 293 -54.56 10.49 -46.99
N LEU A 294 -53.50 10.18 -47.74
CA LEU A 294 -53.36 10.67 -49.11
C LEU A 294 -54.46 10.10 -50.01
N ASN A 295 -55.03 10.91 -50.88
CA ASN A 295 -56.01 10.44 -51.85
C ASN A 295 -55.26 9.91 -53.08
N ILE A 296 -54.99 8.60 -53.12
CA ILE A 296 -54.24 7.99 -54.21
C ILE A 296 -55.12 7.96 -55.47
N THR A 297 -55.06 9.01 -56.27
CA THR A 297 -55.40 8.89 -57.70
C THR A 297 -54.12 8.42 -58.38
N GLU A 298 -54.19 7.24 -58.98
CA GLU A 298 -53.07 6.55 -59.62
C GLU A 298 -52.31 7.47 -60.59
N THR A 299 -51.14 7.97 -60.19
CA THR A 299 -50.00 8.28 -61.08
C THR A 299 -48.79 8.72 -60.25
N SER A 300 -47.98 7.77 -59.79
CA SER A 300 -46.53 7.99 -59.67
C SER A 300 -45.77 6.65 -59.65
N PRO A 301 -44.86 6.40 -60.60
CA PRO A 301 -44.14 5.13 -60.74
C PRO A 301 -42.96 4.95 -59.76
N GLU A 302 -42.76 5.82 -58.77
CA GLU A 302 -41.51 5.85 -57.99
C GLU A 302 -41.46 4.95 -56.74
N ILE A 303 -42.52 4.21 -56.40
CA ILE A 303 -42.55 3.42 -55.14
C ILE A 303 -41.64 2.17 -55.19
N LYS A 304 -41.04 1.82 -56.33
CA LYS A 304 -40.22 0.60 -56.46
C LYS A 304 -38.73 0.74 -56.10
N ASN A 305 -38.21 1.93 -55.83
CA ASN A 305 -36.77 2.12 -55.57
C ASN A 305 -36.49 3.05 -54.39
N ILE A 306 -37.00 2.70 -53.21
CA ILE A 306 -36.44 3.23 -51.96
C ILE A 306 -35.47 2.17 -51.46
N GLN A 307 -34.18 2.36 -51.77
CA GLN A 307 -33.13 1.61 -51.08
C GLN A 307 -33.24 1.96 -49.59
N PRO A 308 -33.24 0.96 -48.68
CA PRO A 308 -33.39 1.23 -47.25
C PRO A 308 -32.28 2.17 -46.80
N VAL A 309 -32.66 3.37 -46.36
CA VAL A 309 -31.75 4.30 -45.69
C VAL A 309 -31.33 3.63 -44.40
N ILE A 310 -30.01 3.44 -44.25
CA ILE A 310 -29.41 2.84 -43.07
C ILE A 310 -29.51 3.86 -41.93
N ILE A 311 -30.60 3.80 -41.16
CA ILE A 311 -30.66 4.49 -39.88
C ILE A 311 -29.86 3.65 -38.90
N VAL A 312 -28.72 4.19 -38.46
CA VAL A 312 -27.92 3.63 -37.39
C VAL A 312 -28.68 3.84 -36.09
N GLU A 313 -29.55 2.90 -35.72
CA GLU A 313 -30.01 2.86 -34.33
C GLU A 313 -28.80 2.55 -33.46
N LYS A 314 -28.47 3.50 -32.58
CA LYS A 314 -27.46 3.32 -31.54
C LYS A 314 -27.85 2.07 -30.74
N PRO A 315 -26.97 1.06 -30.65
CA PRO A 315 -27.34 -0.18 -29.99
C PRO A 315 -27.80 0.14 -28.58
N THR A 316 -28.98 -0.36 -28.21
CA THR A 316 -29.36 -0.40 -26.80
C THR A 316 -28.25 -1.18 -26.10
N VAL A 317 -27.47 -0.48 -25.29
CA VAL A 317 -26.38 -1.08 -24.53
C VAL A 317 -27.02 -2.14 -23.66
N LYS A 318 -26.93 -3.41 -24.06
CA LYS A 318 -27.35 -4.52 -23.21
C LYS A 318 -26.54 -4.34 -21.93
N LYS A 319 -27.25 -4.01 -20.84
CA LYS A 319 -26.67 -3.91 -19.50
C LYS A 319 -25.81 -5.16 -19.30
N PRO A 320 -24.60 -5.04 -18.71
CA PRO A 320 -23.69 -6.17 -18.59
C PRO A 320 -24.47 -7.37 -18.06
N THR A 321 -24.42 -8.48 -18.81
CA THR A 321 -25.08 -9.73 -18.42
C THR A 321 -24.76 -10.02 -16.97
N VAL A 322 -25.73 -10.56 -16.22
CA VAL A 322 -25.58 -10.83 -14.77
C VAL A 322 -24.24 -11.54 -14.46
N ILE A 323 -23.79 -12.39 -15.38
CA ILE A 323 -22.49 -13.08 -15.37
C ILE A 323 -21.28 -12.13 -15.23
N ILE A 324 -21.25 -10.99 -15.94
CA ILE A 324 -20.15 -10.02 -15.89
C ILE A 324 -20.14 -9.30 -14.52
N ARG A 325 -21.32 -8.99 -13.98
CA ARG A 325 -21.42 -8.42 -12.63
C ARG A 325 -20.99 -9.42 -11.56
N VAL A 326 -21.38 -10.69 -11.71
CA VAL A 326 -20.96 -11.77 -10.81
C VAL A 326 -19.45 -11.99 -10.88
N LEU A 327 -18.84 -11.98 -12.07
CA LEU A 327 -17.38 -12.07 -12.23
C LEU A 327 -16.64 -10.90 -11.57
N LEU A 328 -17.15 -9.67 -11.70
CA LEU A 328 -16.57 -8.50 -11.01
C LEU A 328 -16.70 -8.60 -9.49
N ILE A 329 -17.84 -9.05 -8.97
CA ILE A 329 -18.06 -9.24 -7.54
C ILE A 329 -17.14 -10.35 -7.00
N LEU A 330 -16.99 -11.46 -7.74
CA LEU A 330 -16.11 -12.56 -7.37
C LEU A 330 -14.64 -12.13 -7.36
N LEU A 331 -14.22 -11.32 -8.33
CA LEU A 331 -12.87 -10.74 -8.37
C LEU A 331 -12.61 -9.81 -7.18
N ILE A 332 -13.57 -8.93 -6.84
CA ILE A 332 -13.47 -8.05 -5.68
C ILE A 332 -13.36 -8.89 -4.39
N LEU A 333 -14.15 -9.96 -4.26
CA LEU A 333 -14.07 -10.87 -3.11
C LEU A 333 -12.70 -11.56 -3.01
N VAL A 334 -12.10 -11.97 -4.13
CA VAL A 334 -10.76 -12.56 -4.14
C VAL A 334 -9.69 -11.54 -3.74
N ILE A 335 -9.76 -10.31 -4.25
CA ILE A 335 -8.84 -9.22 -3.90
C ILE A 335 -8.96 -8.87 -2.40
N VAL A 336 -10.19 -8.75 -1.89
CA VAL A 336 -10.45 -8.50 -0.46
C VAL A 336 -9.97 -9.67 0.39
N GLY A 337 -10.13 -10.91 -0.07
CA GLY A 337 -9.60 -12.12 0.58
C GLY A 337 -8.07 -12.10 0.69
N LEU A 338 -7.37 -11.72 -0.39
CA LEU A 338 -5.92 -11.63 -0.40
C LEU A 338 -5.40 -10.49 0.49
N ILE A 339 -6.06 -9.32 0.47
CA ILE A 339 -5.71 -8.19 1.33
C ILE A 339 -5.96 -8.53 2.80
N SER A 340 -7.11 -9.13 3.12
CA SER A 340 -7.44 -9.55 4.50
C SER A 340 -6.52 -10.65 5.01
N TYR A 341 -6.12 -11.60 4.16
CA TYR A 341 -5.11 -12.60 4.51
C TYR A 341 -3.74 -11.98 4.77
N GLY A 342 -3.30 -11.04 3.92
CA GLY A 342 -2.06 -10.29 4.12
C GLY A 342 -2.08 -9.46 5.41
N LEU A 343 -3.20 -8.75 5.67
CA LEU A 343 -3.39 -7.98 6.90
C LEU A 343 -3.44 -8.89 8.14
N SER A 344 -4.16 -10.01 8.07
CA SER A 344 -4.25 -10.98 9.16
C SER A 344 -2.87 -11.50 9.53
N LYS A 345 -2.07 -11.89 8.52
CA LYS A 345 -0.69 -12.36 8.72
C LYS A 345 0.20 -11.28 9.33
N ALA A 346 0.10 -10.03 8.84
CA ALA A 346 0.81 -8.89 9.38
C ALA A 346 0.40 -8.53 10.82
N VAL A 347 -0.91 -8.61 11.15
CA VAL A 347 -1.45 -8.35 12.48
C VAL A 347 -1.08 -9.46 13.47
N THR A 348 -1.12 -10.73 13.06
CA THR A 348 -0.64 -11.84 13.90
C THR A 348 0.84 -11.70 14.23
N LEU A 349 1.64 -11.22 13.27
CA LEU A 349 3.07 -11.00 13.49
C LEU A 349 3.33 -9.74 14.35
N SER A 350 2.59 -8.65 14.14
CA SER A 350 2.62 -7.47 15.01
C SER A 350 2.26 -7.81 16.45
N ASN A 351 1.23 -8.63 16.66
CA ASN A 351 0.83 -9.10 17.99
C ASN A 351 1.87 -10.03 18.62
N SER A 352 2.60 -10.83 17.84
CA SER A 352 3.75 -11.61 18.36
C SER A 352 4.94 -10.74 18.78
N LEU A 353 5.13 -9.58 18.14
CA LEU A 353 6.15 -8.59 18.52
C LEU A 353 5.72 -7.73 19.73
N LYS A 354 4.41 -7.63 19.99
CA LYS A 354 3.82 -6.84 21.09
C LYS A 354 3.53 -7.64 22.36
N GLN A 355 3.67 -8.96 22.38
CA GLN A 355 3.49 -9.69 23.64
C GLN A 355 4.52 -9.19 24.66
N PRO A 356 4.12 -8.54 25.76
CA PRO A 356 5.04 -8.30 26.85
C PRO A 356 5.47 -9.68 27.33
N ILE A 357 6.77 -9.86 27.48
CA ILE A 357 7.36 -11.03 28.14
C ILE A 357 6.74 -11.03 29.54
N THR A 358 5.65 -11.78 29.72
CA THR A 358 5.09 -12.02 31.03
C THR A 358 6.13 -12.89 31.70
N ASN A 359 6.83 -12.30 32.65
CA ASN A 359 7.66 -13.02 33.59
C ASN A 359 6.72 -14.02 34.28
N VAL A 360 6.71 -15.25 33.78
CA VAL A 360 6.12 -16.40 34.47
C VAL A 360 6.88 -16.49 35.79
N LYS A 361 6.09 -16.42 36.86
CA LYS A 361 6.53 -16.31 38.25
C LYS A 361 7.36 -17.51 38.69
#